data_AF-A0AAD3DBN9-F1
#
_entry.id   AF-A0AAD3DBN9-F1
#
_cell.length_a   1.000
_cell.length_b   1.000
_cell.length_c   1.000
_cell.angle_alpha   90.00
_cell.angle_beta   90.00
_cell.angle_gamma   90.00
#
_symmetry.space_group_name_H-M   'P 1'
#
loop_
_entity.id
_entity.type
_entity.pdbx_description
1 polymer ?
#
loop_
_entity_poly.entity_id
_entity_poly.type
_entity_poly.pdbx_seq_one_letter_code
_entity_poly.pdbx_strand_id
1 'polypeptide(L)'
;MGECLDEVNRYNAFVGVSVALTIVVILFARIRHNDFANDPVRGRMFYFIMGPIKILIGILLLTVLHPGDCAMFQGFYGYIAILIGIVWIRRGTRLTSVYNQPAEANTVPMSAEMA
;
A
#
# COMPACT_ATOMS: atom_id res chain seq x y z
N MET A 1 31.15 1.96 19.98
CA MET A 1 30.43 0.79 19.44
C MET A 1 28.99 0.67 19.93
N GLY A 2 28.65 1.09 21.16
CA GLY A 2 27.26 0.99 21.67
C GLY A 2 26.23 1.86 20.94
N GLU A 3 26.62 3.05 20.48
CA GLU A 3 25.69 3.98 19.79
C GLU A 3 25.24 3.47 18.42
N CYS A 4 26.16 2.94 17.61
CA CYS A 4 25.80 2.28 16.34
C CYS A 4 24.87 1.08 16.53
N LEU A 5 25.03 0.32 17.61
CA LEU A 5 24.15 -0.79 17.94
C LEU A 5 22.73 -0.32 18.27
N ASP A 6 22.58 0.79 19.01
CA ASP A 6 21.27 1.34 19.33
C ASP A 6 20.56 1.92 18.09
N GLU A 7 21.28 2.65 17.24
CA GLU A 7 20.72 3.20 15.99
C GLU A 7 20.26 2.11 15.02
N VAL A 8 21.08 1.07 14.82
CA VAL A 8 20.71 -0.07 13.98
C VAL A 8 19.52 -0.83 14.59
N ASN A 9 19.46 -0.97 15.92
CA ASN A 9 18.35 -1.64 16.57
C ASN A 9 17.04 -0.85 16.43
N ARG A 10 17.10 0.49 16.54
CA ARG A 10 15.97 1.38 16.24
C ARG A 10 15.52 1.24 14.80
N TYR A 11 16.44 1.28 13.84
CA TYR A 11 16.10 1.04 12.43
C TYR A 11 15.38 -0.30 12.25
N ASN A 12 15.93 -1.38 12.80
CA ASN A 12 15.35 -2.72 12.70
C ASN A 12 13.97 -2.81 13.35
N ALA A 13 13.73 -2.11 14.46
CA ALA A 13 12.40 -2.05 15.07
C ALA A 13 11.38 -1.40 14.12
N PHE A 14 11.73 -0.28 13.49
CA PHE A 14 10.85 0.38 12.51
C PHE A 14 10.67 -0.44 11.23
N VAL A 15 11.70 -1.15 10.77
CA VAL A 15 11.57 -2.15 9.70
C VAL A 15 10.55 -3.22 10.11
N GLY A 16 10.66 -3.76 11.33
CA GLY A 16 9.73 -4.75 11.87
C GLY A 16 8.28 -4.25 11.89
N VAL A 17 8.04 -3.04 12.40
CA VAL A 17 6.71 -2.38 12.39
C VAL A 17 6.20 -2.23 10.96
N SER A 18 7.08 -1.80 10.04
CA SER A 18 6.75 -1.66 8.64
C SER A 18 6.35 -3.00 8.01
N VAL A 19 7.10 -4.08 8.25
CA VAL A 19 6.76 -5.42 7.76
C VAL A 19 5.43 -5.89 8.33
N ALA A 20 5.21 -5.71 9.64
CA ALA A 20 3.95 -6.06 10.29
C ALA A 20 2.76 -5.31 9.66
N LEU A 21 2.91 -4.01 9.37
CA LEU A 21 1.90 -3.23 8.66
C LEU A 21 1.57 -3.83 7.29
N THR A 22 2.59 -4.28 6.53
CA THR A 22 2.37 -4.94 5.25
C THR A 22 1.57 -6.23 5.40
N ILE A 23 1.92 -7.07 6.39
CA ILE A 23 1.20 -8.32 6.66
C ILE A 23 -0.25 -8.04 7.03
N VAL A 24 -0.51 -7.09 7.93
CA VAL A 24 -1.86 -6.69 8.34
C VAL A 24 -2.68 -6.22 7.14
N VAL A 25 -2.11 -5.38 6.26
CA VAL A 25 -2.80 -4.90 5.05
C VAL A 25 -3.15 -6.06 4.11
N ILE A 26 -2.22 -6.98 3.88
CA ILE A 26 -2.45 -8.15 3.01
C ILE A 26 -3.53 -9.07 3.60
N LEU A 27 -3.46 -9.37 4.89
CA LEU A 27 -4.45 -10.19 5.58
C LEU A 27 -5.83 -9.52 5.54
N PHE A 28 -5.90 -8.23 5.86
CA PHE A 28 -7.16 -7.48 5.85
C PHE A 28 -7.79 -7.44 4.46
N ALA A 29 -6.99 -7.18 3.41
CA ALA A 29 -7.45 -7.18 2.03
C ALA A 29 -7.94 -8.57 1.56
N ARG A 30 -7.29 -9.65 2.01
CA ARG A 30 -7.74 -11.03 1.71
C ARG A 30 -9.03 -11.40 2.45
N ILE A 31 -9.12 -11.07 3.74
CA ILE A 31 -10.31 -11.32 4.57
C ILE A 31 -11.52 -10.54 4.03
N ARG A 32 -11.32 -9.32 3.53
CA ARG A 32 -12.35 -8.51 2.86
C ARG A 32 -12.60 -8.99 1.41
N HIS A 33 -13.03 -10.24 1.28
CA HIS A 33 -13.47 -10.91 0.04
C HIS A 33 -12.76 -10.39 -1.22
N ASN A 34 -11.51 -10.86 -1.39
CA ASN A 34 -10.74 -10.70 -2.62
C ASN A 34 -10.50 -9.23 -3.02
N ASP A 35 -9.87 -8.47 -2.12
CA ASP A 35 -9.41 -7.10 -2.40
C ASP A 35 -10.55 -6.08 -2.51
N PHE A 36 -11.56 -6.21 -1.64
CA PHE A 36 -12.74 -5.35 -1.60
C PHE A 36 -13.64 -5.43 -2.85
N ALA A 37 -13.71 -6.58 -3.50
CA ALA A 37 -14.53 -6.78 -4.69
C ALA A 37 -16.00 -6.36 -4.50
N ASN A 38 -16.55 -6.57 -3.30
CA ASN A 38 -17.94 -6.21 -2.97
C ASN A 38 -18.11 -4.76 -2.46
N ASP A 39 -17.02 -4.09 -2.07
CA ASP A 39 -17.03 -2.76 -1.43
C ASP A 39 -15.87 -1.88 -1.96
N PRO A 40 -15.83 -1.57 -3.27
CA PRO A 40 -14.68 -0.89 -3.89
C PRO A 40 -14.41 0.52 -3.31
N VAL A 41 -15.45 1.20 -2.81
CA VAL A 41 -15.35 2.53 -2.18
C VAL A 41 -14.52 2.47 -0.90
N ARG A 42 -14.76 1.46 -0.05
CA ARG A 42 -14.00 1.26 1.19
C ARG A 42 -12.57 0.82 0.89
N GLY A 43 -12.40 -0.08 -0.08
CA GLY A 43 -11.06 -0.51 -0.52
C GLY A 43 -10.22 0.66 -1.04
N ARG A 44 -10.83 1.55 -1.83
CA ARG A 44 -10.20 2.78 -2.29
C ARG A 44 -9.71 3.65 -1.12
N MET A 45 -10.59 4.00 -0.18
CA MET A 45 -10.21 4.81 0.99
C MET A 45 -9.10 4.15 1.80
N PHE A 46 -9.21 2.84 2.04
CA PHE A 46 -8.20 2.07 2.75
C PHE A 46 -6.81 2.17 2.09
N TYR A 47 -6.72 1.91 0.78
CA TYR A 47 -5.46 1.97 0.06
C TYR A 47 -4.88 3.38 -0.06
N PHE A 48 -5.73 4.41 -0.18
CA PHE A 48 -5.29 5.81 -0.19
C PHE A 48 -4.82 6.33 1.17
N ILE A 49 -5.26 5.72 2.28
CA ILE A 49 -4.74 6.05 3.61
C ILE A 49 -3.46 5.27 3.90
N MET A 50 -3.48 3.96 3.67
CA MET A 50 -2.35 3.08 4.00
C MET A 50 -1.13 3.29 3.10
N GLY A 51 -1.34 3.61 1.82
CA GLY A 51 -0.27 3.88 0.84
C GLY A 51 0.66 5.02 1.27
N PRO A 52 0.14 6.25 1.49
CA PRO A 52 0.94 7.37 1.98
C PRO A 52 1.61 7.11 3.32
N ILE A 53 0.93 6.46 4.28
CA ILE A 53 1.55 6.08 5.56
C ILE A 53 2.80 5.22 5.32
N LYS A 54 2.70 4.24 4.42
CA LYS A 54 3.82 3.37 4.06
C LYS A 54 4.98 4.12 3.40
N ILE A 55 4.66 5.07 2.52
CA ILE A 55 5.66 5.95 1.88
C ILE A 55 6.36 6.81 2.93
N LEU A 56 5.62 7.43 3.86
CA LEU A 56 6.18 8.23 4.93
C LEU A 56 7.12 7.42 5.83
N ILE A 57 6.75 6.18 6.18
CA ILE A 57 7.64 5.26 6.91
C ILE A 57 8.91 4.98 6.09
N GLY A 58 8.78 4.76 4.78
CA GLY A 58 9.94 4.56 3.90
C GLY A 58 10.88 5.77 3.85
N ILE A 59 10.34 6.99 3.75
CA ILE A 59 11.12 8.23 3.81
C ILE A 59 11.80 8.37 5.17
N LEU A 60 11.09 8.07 6.27
CA LEU A 60 11.65 8.13 7.62
C LEU A 60 12.84 7.19 7.79
N LEU A 61 12.77 5.99 7.21
CA LEU A 61 13.85 4.99 7.20
C LEU A 61 15.05 5.40 6.34
N LEU A 62 14.86 6.23 5.30
CA LEU A 62 15.94 6.74 4.46
C LEU A 62 16.59 8.02 5.00
N THR A 63 15.91 8.75 5.89
CA THR A 63 16.34 10.07 6.34
C THR A 63 16.71 10.07 7.81
N VAL A 64 15.70 10.06 8.69
CA VAL A 64 15.87 10.26 10.15
C VAL A 64 16.48 9.03 10.82
N LEU A 65 16.12 7.84 10.36
CA LEU A 65 16.54 6.58 10.98
C LEU A 65 17.69 5.90 10.24
N HIS A 66 18.37 6.59 9.33
CA HIS A 66 19.43 6.00 8.51
C HIS A 66 20.78 6.09 9.25
N PRO A 67 21.33 4.98 9.80
CA PRO A 67 22.65 4.97 10.41
C PRO A 67 23.76 4.99 9.34
N GLY A 68 23.87 6.12 8.65
CA GLY A 68 24.85 6.32 7.57
C GLY A 68 26.31 6.30 8.04
N ASP A 69 26.53 6.62 9.32
CA ASP A 69 27.87 6.67 9.94
C ASP A 69 28.33 5.30 10.47
N CYS A 70 27.45 4.28 10.46
CA CYS A 70 27.80 2.93 10.90
C CYS A 70 28.29 2.09 9.72
N ALA A 71 29.56 1.70 9.77
CA ALA A 71 30.19 0.89 8.72
C ALA A 71 29.40 -0.42 8.46
N MET A 72 29.12 -0.69 7.18
CA MET A 72 28.35 -1.84 6.65
C MET A 72 26.82 -1.79 6.73
N PHE A 73 26.20 -0.65 7.04
CA PHE A 73 24.74 -0.57 7.01
C PHE A 73 24.18 -0.42 5.58
N GLN A 74 23.26 -1.32 5.18
CA GLN A 74 22.54 -1.25 3.91
C GLN A 74 21.08 -0.84 4.14
N GLY A 75 20.79 0.45 4.05
CA GLY A 75 19.45 1.02 4.27
C GLY A 75 18.45 0.86 3.12
N PHE A 76 18.51 -0.22 2.33
CA PHE A 76 17.70 -0.37 1.12
C PHE A 76 16.18 -0.53 1.39
N TYR A 77 15.81 -0.94 2.59
CA TYR A 77 14.41 -1.24 2.92
C TYR A 77 13.49 -0.02 2.82
N GLY A 78 14.02 1.20 3.01
CA GLY A 78 13.25 2.42 2.82
C GLY A 78 12.71 2.56 1.38
N TYR A 79 13.51 2.21 0.36
CA TYR A 79 13.06 2.17 -1.03
C TYR A 79 11.97 1.11 -1.25
N ILE A 80 12.13 -0.08 -0.67
CA ILE A 80 11.13 -1.15 -0.75
C ILE A 80 9.79 -0.69 -0.16
N ALA A 81 9.83 -0.04 1.01
CA ALA A 81 8.61 0.48 1.65
C ALA A 81 7.91 1.53 0.76
N ILE A 82 8.65 2.43 0.12
CA ILE A 82 8.09 3.41 -0.82
C ILE A 82 7.43 2.70 -2.02
N LEU A 83 8.11 1.73 -2.63
CA LEU A 83 7.57 0.96 -3.76
C LEU A 83 6.27 0.23 -3.39
N ILE A 84 6.23 -0.39 -2.21
CA ILE A 84 5.00 -1.04 -1.69
C ILE A 84 3.88 -0.02 -1.53
N GLY A 85 4.16 1.15 -0.95
CA GLY A 85 3.18 2.21 -0.79
C GLY A 85 2.63 2.74 -2.12
N ILE A 86 3.48 2.88 -3.14
CA ILE A 86 3.06 3.23 -4.50
C ILE A 86 2.14 2.14 -5.09
N VAL A 87 2.49 0.85 -4.91
CA VAL A 87 1.65 -0.27 -5.37
C VAL A 87 0.27 -0.21 -4.72
N TRP A 88 0.18 0.12 -3.43
CA TRP A 88 -1.10 0.30 -2.73
C TRP A 88 -1.94 1.44 -3.32
N ILE A 89 -1.34 2.60 -3.57
CA ILE A 89 -2.03 3.72 -4.23
C ILE A 89 -2.52 3.31 -5.63
N ARG A 90 -1.70 2.58 -6.40
CA ARG A 90 -2.11 2.04 -7.71
C ARG A 90 -3.28 1.05 -7.61
N ARG A 91 -3.36 0.25 -6.54
CA ARG A 91 -4.54 -0.60 -6.30
C ARG A 91 -5.79 0.23 -5.99
N GLY A 92 -5.66 1.28 -5.16
CA GLY A 92 -6.77 2.19 -4.86
C GLY A 92 -7.32 2.91 -6.10
N THR A 93 -6.44 3.37 -7.00
CA THR A 93 -6.85 3.98 -8.28
C THR A 93 -7.56 2.98 -9.19
N ARG A 94 -7.09 1.73 -9.29
CA ARG A 94 -7.77 0.67 -10.06
C ARG A 94 -9.19 0.39 -9.55
N LEU A 95 -9.37 0.34 -8.23
CA LEU A 95 -10.72 0.19 -7.63
C LEU A 95 -11.62 1.38 -7.96
N THR A 96 -11.06 2.58 -8.12
CA THR A 96 -11.80 3.79 -8.52
C THR A 96 -12.32 3.68 -9.96
N SER A 97 -11.50 3.16 -10.89
CA SER A 97 -11.94 2.98 -12.28
C SER A 97 -13.05 1.95 -12.44
N VAL A 98 -13.09 0.89 -11.62
CA VAL A 98 -14.17 -0.11 -11.64
C VAL A 98 -15.48 0.50 -11.13
N TYR A 99 -15.42 1.32 -10.08
CA TYR A 99 -16.62 2.00 -9.55
C TYR A 99 -17.19 3.04 -10.52
N ASN A 100 -16.34 3.75 -11.26
CA ASN A 100 -16.77 4.79 -12.20
C ASN A 100 -17.22 4.25 -13.56
N GLN A 101 -17.30 2.94 -13.78
CA GLN A 101 -17.93 2.42 -15.00
C GLN A 101 -19.43 2.73 -14.94
N PRO A 102 -19.95 3.59 -15.84
CA PRO A 102 -21.37 3.89 -15.87
C PRO A 102 -22.15 2.63 -16.24
N ALA A 103 -23.37 2.49 -15.72
CA ALA A 103 -24.31 1.40 -16.02
C ALA A 103 -24.84 1.41 -17.47
N GLU A 104 -24.03 1.88 -18.42
CA GLU A 104 -24.41 2.24 -19.79
C GLU A 104 -24.13 1.12 -20.81
N ALA A 105 -23.90 -0.12 -20.34
CA ALA A 105 -23.63 -1.27 -21.21
C ALA A 105 -24.83 -2.23 -21.40
N ASN A 106 -26.00 -1.94 -20.81
CA ASN A 106 -27.15 -2.86 -20.81
C ASN A 106 -28.46 -2.30 -21.41
N THR A 107 -28.45 -1.19 -22.13
CA THR A 107 -29.57 -0.83 -23.00
C THR A 107 -29.43 -1.51 -24.36
N VAL A 108 -29.65 -2.83 -24.38
CA VAL A 108 -30.02 -3.50 -25.64
C VAL A 108 -31.32 -2.85 -26.11
N PRO A 109 -31.39 -2.26 -27.31
CA PRO A 109 -32.64 -1.68 -27.79
C PRO A 109 -33.67 -2.79 -27.98
N MET A 110 -34.67 -2.80 -27.10
CA MET A 110 -35.87 -3.66 -27.13
C MET A 110 -36.80 -3.28 -28.30
N SER A 111 -36.26 -3.23 -29.52
CA SER A 111 -37.00 -2.80 -30.73
C SER A 111 -36.74 -3.63 -31.99
N ALA A 112 -36.05 -4.77 -31.89
CA ALA A 112 -35.72 -5.61 -33.05
C ALA A 112 -36.51 -6.95 -33.13
N GLU A 113 -37.53 -7.19 -32.29
CA GLU A 113 -38.33 -8.42 -32.32
C GLU A 113 -39.80 -8.22 -32.78
N MET A 114 -40.11 -7.10 -33.44
CA MET A 114 -41.39 -6.92 -34.13
C MET A 114 -41.20 -6.32 -35.53
N ALA A 115 -40.68 -7.13 -36.46
CA ALA A 115 -40.84 -6.92 -37.90
C ALA A 115 -40.76 -8.27 -38.63
#